data_AF-A0AAX2DEC7-F1
#
_entry.id   AF-A0AAX2DEC7-F1
#
_cell.length_a   1.000
_cell.length_b   1.000
_cell.length_c   1.000
_cell.angle_alpha   90.00
_cell.angle_beta   90.00
_cell.angle_gamma   90.00
#
_symmetry.space_group_name_H-M   'P 1'
#
loop_
_entity.id
_entity.type
_entity.pdbx_description
1 polymer ?
#
loop_
_entity_poly.entity_id
_entity_poly.type
_entity_poly.pdbx_seq_one_letter_code
_entity_poly.pdbx_strand_id
1 'polypeptide(L)'
;MHQPNQTINSPANVATRFAGSENVSRNSSVIPFDFDGAAIRVITDRLGDPWFIARDVADALGYSKPENAVARHCKAATTTPKQGGGFMTIIPERDLYRLVMKSKLPAAESFEEWVVGQVLPAIRKTGTFSTQGPNNSKIVGELAILECFDRLLKPAPSSKMMMLAQIATNNGLDAKFLPGYAVDAAPDSAGGSSMPTKSATALLKDNGIRCSPAAFNNALAAHGFLKQLQRKNSKGEMVPFWSVTEKGLQYGKNLTSPQCPRETQPHWYVDHFLELAKLVGKA
;
A
#
# COMPACT_ATOMS: atom_id res chain seq x y z
N MET A 1 41.42 9.68 43.42
CA MET A 1 40.72 8.38 43.45
C MET A 1 40.25 8.07 42.04
N HIS A 2 41.06 7.36 41.26
CA HIS A 2 40.68 6.83 39.95
C HIS A 2 40.39 5.34 40.10
N GLN A 3 39.16 4.92 39.77
CA GLN A 3 38.85 3.51 39.56
C GLN A 3 39.09 3.17 38.08
N PRO A 4 39.78 2.06 37.77
CA PRO A 4 40.02 1.65 36.40
C PRO A 4 38.78 0.96 35.82
N ASN A 5 38.33 1.44 34.66
CA ASN A 5 37.22 0.84 33.92
C ASN A 5 37.68 -0.50 33.35
N GLN A 6 36.95 -1.55 33.69
CA GLN A 6 37.29 -2.94 33.39
C GLN A 6 37.22 -3.21 31.88
N THR A 7 38.26 -3.88 31.39
CA THR A 7 38.36 -4.51 30.08
C THR A 7 37.19 -5.44 29.81
N ILE A 8 36.28 -5.06 28.91
CA ILE A 8 35.30 -5.96 28.30
C ILE A 8 35.98 -6.66 27.13
N ASN A 9 36.73 -7.73 27.41
CA ASN A 9 37.17 -8.69 26.40
C ASN A 9 36.93 -10.11 26.92
N SER A 10 35.81 -10.67 26.45
CA SER A 10 35.39 -12.08 26.49
C SER A 10 35.11 -12.75 27.84
N PRO A 11 33.98 -13.47 27.90
CA PRO A 11 34.05 -14.88 28.20
C PRO A 11 33.51 -15.74 27.04
N ALA A 12 34.04 -16.95 26.94
CA ALA A 12 33.75 -17.95 25.94
C ALA A 12 32.24 -18.11 25.67
N ASN A 13 31.81 -17.73 24.47
CA ASN A 13 30.47 -18.09 23.98
C ASN A 13 30.48 -19.58 23.65
N VAL A 14 30.04 -20.37 24.63
CA VAL A 14 29.78 -21.80 24.52
C VAL A 14 28.83 -22.01 23.34
N ALA A 15 29.21 -22.85 22.38
CA ALA A 15 28.38 -23.18 21.22
C ALA A 15 26.98 -23.60 21.68
N THR A 16 25.95 -22.85 21.29
CA THR A 16 24.55 -23.20 21.51
C THR A 16 24.30 -24.56 20.88
N ARG A 17 23.93 -25.56 21.71
CA ARG A 17 23.55 -26.88 21.20
C ARG A 17 22.17 -26.76 20.55
N PHE A 18 22.15 -26.78 19.23
CA PHE A 18 20.94 -26.84 18.40
C PHE A 18 20.13 -28.10 18.78
N ALA A 19 19.04 -27.93 19.52
CA ALA A 19 18.10 -29.00 19.80
C ALA A 19 17.21 -29.22 18.57
N GLY A 20 16.72 -30.44 18.35
CA GLY A 20 16.12 -30.92 17.10
C GLY A 20 14.83 -30.24 16.59
N SER A 21 14.50 -29.03 17.03
CA SER A 21 13.31 -28.28 16.65
C SER A 21 13.59 -26.83 16.23
N GLU A 22 14.76 -26.54 15.66
CA GLU A 22 15.04 -25.22 15.08
C GLU A 22 14.62 -25.21 13.61
N ASN A 23 13.74 -24.26 13.26
CA ASN A 23 13.12 -24.20 11.93
C ASN A 23 14.18 -23.80 10.89
N VAL A 24 14.56 -24.75 10.03
CA VAL A 24 15.33 -24.43 8.82
C VAL A 24 14.38 -23.71 7.86
N SER A 25 14.47 -22.38 7.81
CA SER A 25 13.71 -21.62 6.81
C SER A 25 14.51 -21.61 5.51
N ARG A 26 13.90 -22.10 4.42
CA ARG A 26 14.51 -22.01 3.09
C ARG A 26 14.47 -20.58 2.52
N ASN A 27 13.53 -19.76 2.98
CA ASN A 27 13.29 -18.38 2.54
C ASN A 27 12.92 -17.49 3.74
N SER A 28 13.84 -17.21 4.67
CA SER A 28 13.63 -16.10 5.60
C SER A 28 14.03 -14.80 4.91
N SER A 29 13.03 -13.96 4.59
CA SER A 29 13.21 -12.61 4.04
C SER A 29 13.67 -11.61 5.12
N VAL A 30 14.66 -11.99 5.92
CA VAL A 30 15.15 -11.15 7.04
C VAL A 30 16.46 -10.46 6.67
N ILE A 31 17.07 -10.77 5.51
CA ILE A 31 18.41 -10.28 5.26
C ILE A 31 18.57 -9.82 3.81
N PRO A 32 19.04 -8.57 3.57
CA PRO A 32 19.28 -8.05 2.23
C PRO A 32 20.57 -8.59 1.62
N PHE A 33 20.89 -9.87 1.85
CA PHE A 33 22.03 -10.53 1.21
C PHE A 33 21.53 -11.22 -0.03
N ASP A 34 21.48 -10.48 -1.14
CA ASP A 34 21.33 -11.09 -2.46
C ASP A 34 22.69 -11.65 -2.87
N PHE A 35 22.85 -12.97 -2.78
CA PHE A 35 24.06 -13.67 -3.25
C PHE A 35 23.92 -13.96 -4.76
N ASP A 36 23.61 -12.94 -5.56
CA ASP A 36 23.27 -13.06 -6.99
C ASP A 36 22.22 -14.16 -7.26
N GLY A 37 21.19 -14.24 -6.42
CA GLY A 37 20.14 -15.27 -6.51
C GLY A 37 20.50 -16.66 -5.98
N ALA A 38 21.68 -16.85 -5.37
CA ALA A 38 22.03 -18.13 -4.74
C ALA A 38 21.19 -18.40 -3.49
N ALA A 39 20.64 -19.60 -3.40
CA ALA A 39 19.80 -20.01 -2.28
C ALA A 39 20.66 -20.37 -1.04
N ILE A 40 20.72 -19.46 -0.06
CA ILE A 40 21.41 -19.68 1.22
C ILE A 40 20.40 -20.09 2.29
N ARG A 41 20.62 -21.27 2.89
CA ARG A 41 19.81 -21.71 4.03
C ARG A 41 20.30 -21.07 5.33
N VAL A 42 19.34 -20.67 6.17
CA VAL A 42 19.60 -20.01 7.46
C VAL A 42 18.80 -20.72 8.57
N ILE A 43 19.44 -20.87 9.72
CA ILE A 43 18.85 -21.34 10.97
C ILE A 43 18.87 -20.17 11.94
N THR A 44 17.75 -19.91 12.60
CA THR A 44 17.67 -18.86 13.63
C THR A 44 17.72 -19.53 15.00
N ASP A 45 18.65 -19.10 15.85
CA ASP A 45 18.73 -19.64 17.20
C ASP A 45 17.66 -19.02 18.12
N ARG A 46 17.66 -19.44 19.40
CA ARG A 46 16.68 -18.96 20.40
C ARG A 46 16.78 -17.48 20.73
N LEU A 47 17.91 -16.84 20.46
CA LEU A 47 18.13 -15.41 20.68
C LEU A 47 17.73 -14.58 19.45
N GLY A 48 17.41 -15.24 18.34
CA GLY A 48 17.09 -14.58 17.07
C GLY A 48 18.30 -14.40 16.16
N ASP A 49 19.49 -14.88 16.55
CA ASP A 49 20.69 -14.71 15.75
C ASP A 49 20.70 -15.67 14.55
N PRO A 50 21.09 -15.19 13.35
CA PRO A 50 21.15 -16.02 12.16
C PRO A 50 22.44 -16.86 12.10
N TRP A 51 22.27 -18.14 11.76
CA TRP A 51 23.32 -19.10 11.49
C TRP A 51 23.19 -19.62 10.05
N PHE A 52 24.24 -19.47 9.27
CA PHE A 52 24.25 -19.76 7.84
C PHE A 52 24.84 -21.13 7.58
N ILE A 53 24.29 -21.89 6.64
CA ILE A 53 24.92 -23.13 6.20
C ILE A 53 26.22 -22.79 5.47
N ALA A 54 27.34 -23.22 6.03
CA ALA A 54 28.67 -22.78 5.60
C ALA A 54 28.99 -23.17 4.16
N ARG A 55 28.51 -24.34 3.75
CA ARG A 55 28.68 -24.84 2.38
C ARG A 55 27.92 -23.99 1.36
N ASP A 56 26.66 -23.66 1.62
CA ASP A 56 25.83 -22.86 0.72
C ASP A 56 26.49 -21.50 0.46
N VAL A 57 27.01 -20.86 1.52
CA VAL A 57 27.71 -19.58 1.42
C VAL A 57 28.98 -19.71 0.57
N ALA A 58 29.82 -20.70 0.85
CA ALA A 58 31.07 -20.88 0.12
C ALA A 58 30.83 -21.23 -1.36
N ASP A 59 29.81 -22.04 -1.65
CA ASP A 59 29.39 -22.38 -3.01
C ASP A 59 28.87 -21.12 -3.74
N ALA A 60 28.06 -20.30 -3.08
CA ALA A 60 27.54 -19.05 -3.65
C ALA A 60 28.65 -18.03 -3.97
N LEU A 61 29.72 -17.98 -3.16
CA LEU A 61 30.88 -17.14 -3.46
C LEU A 61 31.77 -17.71 -4.56
N GLY A 62 31.60 -18.98 -4.94
CA GLY A 62 32.37 -19.65 -6.00
C GLY A 62 33.62 -20.39 -5.51
N TYR A 63 33.72 -20.76 -4.23
CA TYR A 63 34.85 -21.54 -3.74
C TYR A 63 34.81 -22.98 -4.27
N SER A 64 35.88 -23.43 -4.92
CA SER A 64 35.96 -24.81 -5.45
C SER A 64 36.03 -25.88 -4.35
N LYS A 65 36.48 -25.51 -3.14
CA LYS A 65 36.57 -26.39 -1.96
C LYS A 65 36.00 -25.67 -0.73
N PRO A 66 34.68 -25.70 -0.52
CA PRO A 66 33.99 -25.05 0.59
C PRO A 66 34.61 -25.34 1.96
N GLU A 67 34.99 -26.59 2.23
CA GLU A 67 35.49 -26.99 3.54
C GLU A 67 36.79 -26.27 3.90
N ASN A 68 37.68 -26.09 2.91
CA ASN A 68 38.94 -25.39 3.08
C ASN A 68 38.73 -23.89 3.34
N ALA A 69 37.76 -23.28 2.64
CA ALA A 69 37.43 -21.87 2.83
C ALA A 69 36.92 -21.63 4.26
N VAL A 70 35.96 -22.45 4.70
CA VAL A 70 35.40 -22.37 6.05
C VAL A 70 36.49 -22.59 7.11
N ALA A 71 37.32 -23.63 6.96
CA ALA A 71 38.39 -23.92 7.91
C ALA A 71 39.45 -22.81 7.99
N ARG A 72 39.71 -22.10 6.88
CA ARG A 72 40.72 -21.05 6.82
C ARG A 72 40.23 -19.70 7.34
N HIS A 73 38.96 -19.38 7.14
CA HIS A 73 38.45 -18.01 7.34
C HIS A 73 37.52 -17.87 8.55
N CYS A 74 36.74 -18.92 8.87
CA CYS A 74 35.77 -18.93 9.96
C CYS A 74 36.45 -19.37 11.27
N LYS A 75 36.08 -18.74 12.39
CA LYS A 75 36.66 -19.02 13.72
C LYS A 75 35.72 -19.76 14.66
N ALA A 76 34.43 -19.70 14.39
CA ALA A 76 33.36 -20.20 15.24
C ALA A 76 32.35 -21.04 14.45
N ALA A 77 32.82 -21.66 13.36
CA ALA A 77 32.05 -22.68 12.68
C ALA A 77 31.73 -23.82 13.66
N THR A 78 30.48 -24.30 13.63
CA THR A 78 30.04 -25.45 14.44
C THR A 78 29.19 -26.37 13.58
N THR A 79 28.75 -27.49 14.14
CA THR A 79 27.90 -28.45 13.44
C THR A 79 26.53 -28.55 14.09
N THR A 80 25.52 -28.79 13.26
CA THR A 80 24.13 -29.01 13.68
C THR A 80 23.56 -30.26 13.01
N PRO A 81 22.65 -31.01 13.67
CA PRO A 81 22.02 -32.18 13.06
C PRO A 81 21.23 -31.82 11.79
N LYS A 82 21.32 -32.68 10.78
CA LYS A 82 20.50 -32.58 9.56
C LYS A 82 19.24 -33.44 9.67
N GLN A 83 18.11 -32.93 9.16
CA GLN A 83 16.92 -33.76 8.95
C GLN A 83 17.24 -34.92 8.00
N GLY A 84 17.06 -36.15 8.46
CA GLY A 84 17.44 -37.36 7.73
C GLY A 84 18.81 -37.94 8.09
N GLY A 85 19.46 -37.43 9.13
CA GLY A 85 20.72 -37.96 9.67
C GLY A 85 21.97 -37.23 9.17
N GLY A 86 23.04 -37.35 9.97
CA GLY A 86 24.29 -36.64 9.76
C GLY A 86 24.32 -35.23 10.32
N PHE A 87 25.43 -34.53 10.07
CA PHE A 87 25.68 -33.17 10.56
C PHE A 87 25.99 -32.24 9.39
N MET A 88 25.65 -30.97 9.53
CA MET A 88 26.07 -29.92 8.61
C MET A 88 26.81 -28.80 9.35
N THR A 89 27.78 -28.20 8.68
CA THR A 89 28.53 -27.08 9.24
C THR A 89 27.76 -25.79 9.06
N ILE A 90 27.66 -25.02 10.14
CA ILE A 90 27.03 -23.71 10.19
C ILE A 90 28.01 -22.68 10.71
N ILE A 91 27.88 -21.45 10.22
CA ILE A 91 28.71 -20.31 10.60
C ILE A 91 27.83 -19.16 11.10
N PRO A 92 28.24 -18.46 12.17
CA PRO A 92 27.55 -17.25 12.61
C PRO A 92 27.82 -16.10 11.63
N GLU A 93 26.99 -15.05 11.68
CA GLU A 93 27.11 -13.87 10.81
C GLU A 93 28.52 -13.23 10.80
N ARG A 94 29.18 -13.17 11.95
CA ARG A 94 30.57 -12.69 12.03
C ARG A 94 31.54 -13.45 11.12
N ASP A 95 31.33 -14.75 10.96
CA ASP A 95 32.20 -15.61 10.15
C ASP A 95 31.80 -15.57 8.67
N LEU A 96 30.52 -15.30 8.35
CA LEU A 96 30.09 -14.95 7.01
C LEU A 96 30.87 -13.72 6.52
N TYR A 97 30.87 -12.62 7.29
CA TYR A 97 31.62 -11.42 6.91
C TYR A 97 33.12 -11.68 6.78
N ARG A 98 33.71 -12.48 7.67
CA ARG A 98 35.14 -12.84 7.59
C ARG A 98 35.48 -13.68 6.36
N LEU A 99 34.57 -14.53 5.92
CA LEU A 99 34.73 -15.35 4.72
C LEU A 99 34.69 -14.46 3.48
N VAL A 100 33.75 -13.51 3.42
CA VAL A 100 33.60 -12.57 2.30
C VAL A 100 34.80 -11.62 2.22
N MET A 101 35.10 -10.89 3.30
CA MET A 101 36.16 -9.86 3.37
C MET A 101 37.60 -10.41 3.23
N LYS A 102 37.78 -11.74 3.19
CA LYS A 102 39.09 -12.38 2.96
C LYS A 102 39.16 -13.12 1.63
N SER A 103 38.06 -13.20 0.91
CA SER A 103 37.98 -13.83 -0.40
C SER A 103 38.56 -12.90 -1.46
N LYS A 104 39.00 -13.48 -2.58
CA LYS A 104 39.36 -12.75 -3.81
C LYS A 104 38.46 -13.16 -4.98
N LEU A 105 37.29 -13.71 -4.66
CA LEU A 105 36.33 -14.18 -5.65
C LEU A 105 35.43 -13.00 -6.05
N PRO A 106 35.05 -12.86 -7.34
CA PRO A 106 34.29 -11.70 -7.82
C PRO A 106 32.98 -11.43 -7.04
N ALA A 107 32.24 -12.49 -6.69
CA ALA A 107 31.01 -12.38 -5.90
C ALA A 107 31.27 -11.83 -4.49
N ALA A 108 32.40 -12.22 -3.88
CA ALA A 108 32.79 -11.72 -2.58
C ALA A 108 33.26 -10.25 -2.63
N GLU A 109 34.02 -9.88 -3.66
CA GLU A 109 34.47 -8.49 -3.86
C GLU A 109 33.28 -7.55 -4.12
N SER A 110 32.28 -7.98 -4.89
CA SER A 110 31.07 -7.20 -5.15
C SER A 110 30.26 -6.95 -3.88
N PHE A 111 30.14 -7.98 -3.02
CA PHE A 111 29.51 -7.83 -1.71
C PHE A 111 30.33 -6.92 -0.79
N GLU A 112 31.64 -7.11 -0.73
CA GLU A 112 32.55 -6.27 0.06
C GLU A 112 32.41 -4.81 -0.34
N GLU A 113 32.49 -4.49 -1.63
CA GLU A 113 32.37 -3.13 -2.17
C GLU A 113 31.02 -2.50 -1.81
N TRP A 114 29.92 -3.26 -1.90
CA TRP A 114 28.60 -2.77 -1.49
C TRP A 114 28.56 -2.45 0.01
N VAL A 115 29.08 -3.33 0.86
CA VAL A 115 29.11 -3.12 2.31
C VAL A 115 29.98 -1.91 2.67
N VAL A 116 31.20 -1.82 2.15
CA VAL A 116 32.15 -0.77 2.52
C VAL A 116 31.87 0.57 1.84
N GLY A 117 31.31 0.55 0.63
CA GLY A 117 31.01 1.73 -0.17
C GLY A 117 29.64 2.35 0.10
N GLN A 118 28.63 1.53 0.47
CA GLN A 118 27.26 1.99 0.67
C GLN A 118 26.76 1.79 2.10
N VAL A 119 26.80 0.56 2.61
CA VAL A 119 26.19 0.20 3.90
C VAL A 119 26.86 0.92 5.05
N LEU A 120 28.16 0.67 5.26
CA LEU A 120 28.90 1.25 6.39
C LEU A 120 28.96 2.78 6.34
N PRO A 121 29.17 3.43 5.17
CA PRO A 121 29.10 4.89 5.08
C PRO A 121 27.72 5.45 5.41
N ALA A 122 26.63 4.79 4.99
CA ALA A 122 25.27 5.20 5.33
C ALA A 122 25.00 5.10 6.84
N ILE A 123 25.40 3.99 7.48
CA ILE A 123 25.28 3.82 8.94
C ILE A 123 26.11 4.90 9.66
N ARG A 124 27.37 5.10 9.27
CA ARG A 124 28.24 6.11 9.90
C ARG A 124 27.65 7.53 9.80
N LYS A 125 27.03 7.86 8.66
CA LYS A 125 26.46 9.20 8.41
C LYS A 125 25.11 9.41 9.10
N THR A 126 24.25 8.40 9.12
CA THR A 126 22.83 8.57 9.48
C THR A 126 22.42 7.79 10.75
N GLY A 127 23.31 6.96 11.28
CA GLY A 127 23.03 6.05 12.40
C GLY A 127 22.21 4.82 12.01
N THR A 128 21.73 4.70 10.77
CA THR A 128 20.92 3.57 10.31
C THR A 128 21.28 3.17 8.87
N PHE A 129 20.95 1.95 8.49
CA PHE A 129 20.93 1.54 7.09
C PHE A 129 19.56 0.98 6.79
N SER A 130 18.93 1.50 5.75
CA SER A 130 17.65 1.02 5.25
C SER A 130 17.83 0.73 3.78
N THR A 131 17.59 -0.53 3.39
CA THR A 131 17.45 -0.88 1.98
C THR A 131 16.15 -0.27 1.49
N GLN A 132 16.21 0.99 1.08
CA GLN A 132 15.12 1.66 0.41
C GLN A 132 14.90 0.98 -0.94
N GLY A 133 14.16 -0.13 -0.96
CA GLY A 133 13.19 -0.30 -2.04
C GLY A 133 12.25 0.90 -1.95
N PRO A 134 11.90 1.54 -3.08
CA PRO A 134 11.26 2.85 -3.07
C PRO A 134 10.01 2.85 -2.17
N ASN A 135 10.01 3.68 -1.14
CA ASN A 135 8.81 4.18 -0.44
C ASN A 135 7.81 3.18 0.16
N ASN A 136 8.13 1.90 0.32
CA ASN A 136 7.14 0.90 0.79
C ASN A 136 6.56 1.22 2.18
N SER A 137 7.35 1.73 3.13
CA SER A 137 6.83 2.04 4.48
C SER A 137 5.84 3.22 4.49
N LYS A 138 6.07 4.23 3.65
CA LYS A 138 5.17 5.38 3.49
C LYS A 138 3.87 4.95 2.82
N ILE A 139 3.95 4.20 1.72
CA ILE A 139 2.78 3.68 1.00
C ILE A 139 1.91 2.82 1.92
N VAL A 140 2.52 1.93 2.70
CA VAL A 140 1.80 1.07 3.66
C VAL A 140 1.10 1.91 4.73
N GLY A 141 1.75 2.95 5.26
CA GLY A 141 1.13 3.87 6.22
C GLY A 141 -0.06 4.64 5.64
N GLU A 142 0.08 5.17 4.41
CA GLU A 142 -1.00 5.89 3.73
C GLU A 142 -2.20 4.98 3.40
N LEU A 143 -1.96 3.73 2.99
CA LEU A 143 -3.01 2.72 2.78
C LEU A 143 -3.72 2.34 4.09
N ALA A 144 -2.98 2.18 5.19
CA ALA A 144 -3.57 1.88 6.50
C ALA A 144 -4.49 3.02 6.98
N ILE A 145 -4.08 4.28 6.75
CA ILE A 145 -4.92 5.45 7.05
C ILE A 145 -6.19 5.42 6.19
N LEU A 146 -6.08 5.15 4.89
CA LEU A 146 -7.23 5.03 3.99
C LEU A 146 -8.21 3.93 4.45
N GLU A 147 -7.70 2.76 4.85
CA GLU A 147 -8.52 1.65 5.33
C GLU A 147 -9.22 1.98 6.66
N CYS A 148 -8.52 2.67 7.56
CA CYS A 148 -9.10 3.16 8.81
C CYS A 148 -10.22 4.19 8.53
N PHE A 149 -9.95 5.15 7.66
CA PHE A 149 -10.93 6.15 7.21
C PHE A 149 -12.16 5.48 6.57
N ASP A 150 -11.96 4.45 5.75
CA ASP A 150 -13.06 3.69 5.14
C ASP A 150 -13.94 3.00 6.19
N ARG A 151 -13.32 2.30 7.15
CA ARG A 151 -14.06 1.62 8.21
C ARG A 151 -14.82 2.57 9.13
N LEU A 152 -14.23 3.71 9.45
CA LEU A 152 -14.80 4.68 10.38
C LEU A 152 -15.93 5.49 9.76
N LEU A 153 -15.73 5.99 8.55
CA LEU A 153 -16.60 7.00 7.94
C LEU A 153 -17.40 6.49 6.74
N LYS A 154 -17.07 5.30 6.21
CA LYS A 154 -17.70 4.71 5.02
C LYS A 154 -17.91 5.73 3.89
N PRO A 155 -16.83 6.42 3.47
CA PRO A 155 -16.90 7.48 2.49
C PRO A 155 -17.39 6.94 1.13
N ALA A 156 -17.88 7.85 0.29
CA ALA A 156 -18.30 7.51 -1.06
C ALA A 156 -17.14 6.91 -1.90
N PRO A 157 -17.42 6.00 -2.86
CA PRO A 157 -16.39 5.38 -3.70
C PRO A 157 -15.49 6.38 -4.45
N SER A 158 -16.04 7.55 -4.83
CA SER A 158 -15.29 8.63 -5.48
C SER A 158 -14.23 9.25 -4.58
N SER A 159 -14.52 9.43 -3.29
CA SER A 159 -13.57 9.93 -2.29
C SER A 159 -12.43 8.93 -2.07
N LYS A 160 -12.75 7.63 -2.00
CA LYS A 160 -11.74 6.56 -1.91
C LYS A 160 -10.82 6.56 -3.13
N MET A 161 -11.37 6.72 -4.33
CA MET A 161 -10.54 6.78 -5.55
C MET A 161 -9.67 8.02 -5.63
N MET A 162 -10.16 9.18 -5.19
CA MET A 162 -9.33 10.38 -5.11
C MET A 162 -8.15 10.18 -4.14
N MET A 163 -8.41 9.59 -2.97
CA MET A 163 -7.37 9.26 -2.00
C MET A 163 -6.35 8.27 -2.58
N LEU A 164 -6.78 7.21 -3.26
CA LEU A 164 -5.88 6.26 -3.91
C LEU A 164 -5.03 6.91 -5.02
N ALA A 165 -5.62 7.80 -5.83
CA ALA A 165 -4.89 8.54 -6.86
C ALA A 165 -3.83 9.48 -6.25
N GLN A 166 -4.16 10.11 -5.13
CA GLN A 166 -3.22 10.95 -4.38
C GLN A 166 -2.07 10.12 -3.78
N ILE A 167 -2.38 8.95 -3.19
CA ILE A 167 -1.37 8.00 -2.67
C ILE A 167 -0.45 7.54 -3.81
N ALA A 168 -1.01 7.17 -4.98
CA ALA A 168 -0.21 6.79 -6.13
C ALA A 168 0.76 7.91 -6.55
N THR A 169 0.26 9.13 -6.72
CA THR A 169 1.06 10.30 -7.11
C THR A 169 2.15 10.64 -6.08
N ASN A 170 1.83 10.63 -4.79
CA ASN A 170 2.74 10.94 -3.69
C ASN A 170 3.91 9.96 -3.54
N ASN A 171 3.80 8.79 -4.17
CA ASN A 171 4.81 7.73 -4.12
C ASN A 171 5.39 7.40 -5.49
N GLY A 172 5.13 8.24 -6.51
CA GLY A 172 5.69 8.08 -7.86
C GLY A 172 5.08 6.94 -8.66
N LEU A 173 3.88 6.47 -8.28
CA LEU A 173 3.12 5.47 -9.03
C LEU A 173 2.23 6.17 -10.07
N ASP A 174 2.09 5.58 -11.25
CA ASP A 174 1.21 6.11 -12.29
C ASP A 174 -0.25 5.95 -11.88
N ALA A 175 -0.98 7.05 -11.68
CA ALA A 175 -2.39 7.03 -11.33
C ALA A 175 -3.33 6.93 -12.55
N LYS A 176 -2.81 6.97 -13.79
CA LYS A 176 -3.63 7.02 -15.02
C LYS A 176 -4.48 5.79 -15.27
N PHE A 177 -4.15 4.65 -14.67
CA PHE A 177 -4.95 3.44 -14.77
C PHE A 177 -6.22 3.50 -13.89
N LEU A 178 -6.28 4.41 -12.91
CA LEU A 178 -7.46 4.59 -12.09
C LEU A 178 -8.55 5.30 -12.91
N PRO A 179 -9.84 4.91 -12.76
CA PRO A 179 -10.92 5.61 -13.44
C PRO A 179 -10.95 7.08 -13.02
N GLY A 180 -10.99 7.98 -14.00
CA GLY A 180 -11.19 9.41 -13.74
C GLY A 180 -12.60 9.64 -13.20
N TYR A 181 -12.73 9.77 -11.88
CA TYR A 181 -13.99 10.20 -11.27
C TYR A 181 -14.07 11.72 -11.31
N ALA A 182 -15.07 12.25 -12.00
CA ALA A 182 -15.40 13.66 -11.94
C ALA A 182 -15.70 14.04 -10.49
N VAL A 183 -15.09 15.12 -10.01
CA VAL A 183 -15.47 15.74 -8.75
C VAL A 183 -16.87 16.30 -8.96
N ASP A 184 -17.90 15.52 -8.66
CA ASP A 184 -19.32 15.94 -8.67
C ASP A 184 -19.65 16.93 -7.53
N ALA A 185 -18.64 17.58 -6.95
CA ALA A 185 -18.80 18.52 -5.86
C ALA A 185 -19.14 19.89 -6.44
N ALA A 186 -20.20 20.52 -5.93
CA ALA A 186 -20.51 21.89 -6.28
C ALA A 186 -19.29 22.78 -5.94
N PRO A 187 -19.00 23.82 -6.76
CA PRO A 187 -17.76 24.60 -6.68
C PRO A 187 -17.51 25.31 -5.34
N ASP A 188 -18.49 25.32 -4.45
CA ASP A 188 -18.52 25.94 -3.12
C ASP A 188 -18.39 24.95 -1.94
N SER A 189 -18.31 23.63 -2.20
CA SER A 189 -18.24 22.62 -1.14
C SER A 189 -16.81 22.42 -0.60
N ALA A 190 -16.51 23.06 0.54
CA ALA A 190 -15.23 22.97 1.26
C ALA A 190 -14.93 21.59 1.89
N GLY A 191 -15.86 20.63 1.79
CA GLY A 191 -15.68 19.26 2.26
C GLY A 191 -16.01 18.30 1.13
N GLY A 192 -15.02 17.52 0.67
CA GLY A 192 -15.11 16.57 -0.45
C GLY A 192 -16.07 15.38 -0.28
N SER A 193 -17.22 15.58 0.36
CA SER A 193 -18.36 14.67 0.40
C SER A 193 -19.44 15.18 -0.56
N SER A 194 -19.89 14.33 -1.47
CA SER A 194 -21.05 14.63 -2.31
C SER A 194 -22.26 14.88 -1.41
N MET A 195 -22.81 16.10 -1.41
CA MET A 195 -24.03 16.45 -0.69
C MET A 195 -25.13 15.38 -0.92
N PRO A 196 -25.87 14.97 0.12
CA PRO A 196 -26.91 13.96 -0.03
C PRO A 196 -27.96 14.45 -1.03
N THR A 197 -28.32 13.58 -1.97
CA THR A 197 -29.32 13.90 -3.00
C THR A 197 -30.48 12.91 -2.97
N LYS A 198 -31.67 13.38 -3.33
CA LYS A 198 -32.88 12.57 -3.47
C LYS A 198 -33.65 12.96 -4.72
N SER A 199 -34.54 12.08 -5.19
CA SER A 199 -35.43 12.39 -6.30
C SER A 199 -36.46 13.46 -5.89
N ALA A 200 -37.00 14.18 -6.87
CA ALA A 200 -38.08 15.16 -6.63
C ALA A 200 -39.26 14.53 -5.88
N THR A 201 -39.65 13.30 -6.24
CA THR A 201 -40.73 12.55 -5.57
C THR A 201 -40.47 12.34 -4.09
N ALA A 202 -39.25 11.93 -3.73
CA ALA A 202 -38.88 11.70 -2.34
C ALA A 202 -38.86 13.02 -1.54
N LEU A 203 -38.26 14.06 -2.11
CA LEU A 203 -38.13 15.35 -1.43
C LEU A 203 -39.46 16.07 -1.23
N LEU A 204 -40.37 15.99 -2.20
CA LEU A 204 -41.73 16.52 -2.05
C LEU A 204 -42.48 15.84 -0.91
N LYS A 205 -42.35 14.52 -0.79
CA LYS A 205 -42.94 13.74 0.30
C LYS A 205 -42.31 14.09 1.65
N ASP A 206 -40.98 14.10 1.73
CA ASP A 206 -40.23 14.36 2.96
C ASP A 206 -40.51 15.76 3.53
N ASN A 207 -40.73 16.75 2.66
CA ASN A 207 -41.02 18.13 3.05
C ASN A 207 -42.52 18.46 3.11
N GLY A 208 -43.41 17.48 2.96
CA GLY A 208 -44.86 17.67 3.04
C GLY A 208 -45.45 18.58 1.95
N ILE A 209 -44.74 18.77 0.84
CA ILE A 209 -45.18 19.64 -0.26
C ILE A 209 -46.24 18.93 -1.08
N ARG A 210 -47.45 19.48 -1.10
CA ARG A 210 -48.59 18.96 -1.89
C ARG A 210 -48.46 19.36 -3.37
N CYS A 211 -47.49 18.79 -4.07
CA CYS A 211 -47.44 18.88 -5.52
C CYS A 211 -47.00 17.56 -6.15
N SER A 212 -47.45 17.30 -7.38
CA SER A 212 -47.03 16.10 -8.10
C SER A 212 -45.59 16.29 -8.62
N PRO A 213 -44.78 15.22 -8.70
CA PRO A 213 -43.44 15.31 -9.27
C PRO A 213 -43.42 15.87 -10.70
N ALA A 214 -44.44 15.54 -11.50
CA ALA A 214 -44.60 16.08 -12.85
C ALA A 214 -44.83 17.61 -12.84
N ALA A 215 -45.72 18.10 -11.98
CA ALA A 215 -45.98 19.53 -11.84
C ALA A 215 -44.74 20.29 -11.34
N PHE A 216 -43.97 19.68 -10.43
CA PHE A 216 -42.71 20.23 -9.95
C PHE A 216 -41.65 20.31 -11.05
N ASN A 217 -41.46 19.23 -11.82
CA ASN A 217 -40.51 19.21 -12.93
C ASN A 217 -40.88 20.23 -14.03
N ASN A 218 -42.16 20.40 -14.33
CA ASN A 218 -42.62 21.42 -15.27
C ASN A 218 -42.33 22.84 -14.74
N ALA A 219 -42.51 23.09 -13.44
CA ALA A 219 -42.18 24.38 -12.83
C ALA A 219 -40.68 24.67 -12.87
N LEU A 220 -39.84 23.67 -12.59
CA LEU A 220 -38.39 23.75 -12.74
C LEU A 220 -37.97 24.03 -14.18
N ALA A 221 -38.63 23.40 -15.15
CA ALA A 221 -38.37 23.64 -16.57
C ALA A 221 -38.75 25.07 -16.99
N ALA A 222 -39.90 25.57 -16.53
CA ALA A 222 -40.34 26.95 -16.79
C ALA A 222 -39.36 27.99 -16.22
N HIS A 223 -38.69 27.70 -15.10
CA HIS A 223 -37.69 28.58 -14.48
C HIS A 223 -36.24 28.30 -14.95
N GLY A 224 -36.07 27.39 -15.92
CA GLY A 224 -34.79 27.09 -16.55
C GLY A 224 -33.85 26.18 -15.75
N PHE A 225 -34.32 25.52 -14.69
CA PHE A 225 -33.53 24.57 -13.89
C PHE A 225 -33.53 23.14 -14.48
N LEU A 226 -34.55 22.80 -15.28
CA LEU A 226 -34.66 21.53 -16.00
C LEU A 226 -34.88 21.77 -17.50
N LYS A 227 -34.49 20.79 -18.31
CA LYS A 227 -34.87 20.70 -19.73
C LYS A 227 -35.23 19.28 -20.10
N GLN A 228 -36.10 19.11 -21.10
CA GLN A 228 -36.34 17.79 -21.70
C GLN A 228 -35.34 17.54 -22.82
N LEU A 229 -34.74 16.36 -22.81
CA LEU A 229 -33.88 15.83 -23.86
C LEU A 229 -34.48 14.52 -24.37
N GLN A 230 -34.00 14.01 -25.51
CA GLN A 230 -34.46 12.74 -26.09
C GLN A 230 -33.34 11.70 -26.06
N ARG A 231 -33.69 10.44 -25.81
CA ARG A 231 -32.75 9.30 -25.87
C ARG A 231 -33.42 8.07 -26.46
N LYS A 232 -32.63 7.15 -27.02
CA LYS A 232 -33.15 5.83 -27.43
C LYS A 232 -33.31 4.91 -26.22
N ASN A 233 -34.48 4.33 -26.04
CA ASN A 233 -34.70 3.28 -25.05
C ASN A 233 -34.07 1.95 -25.50
N SER A 234 -34.17 0.90 -24.69
CA SER A 234 -33.65 -0.44 -25.03
C SER A 234 -34.30 -1.06 -26.27
N LYS A 235 -35.47 -0.56 -26.69
CA LYS A 235 -36.20 -0.97 -27.90
C LYS A 235 -35.87 -0.12 -29.13
N GLY A 236 -34.98 0.88 -28.99
CA GLY A 236 -34.57 1.77 -30.08
C GLY A 236 -35.50 2.97 -30.33
N GLU A 237 -36.56 3.14 -29.54
CA GLU A 237 -37.51 4.24 -29.67
C GLU A 237 -36.98 5.51 -28.98
N MET A 238 -37.22 6.68 -29.57
CA MET A 238 -36.86 7.96 -28.97
C MET A 238 -37.86 8.33 -27.87
N VAL A 239 -37.38 8.40 -26.63
CA VAL A 239 -38.16 8.77 -25.45
C VAL A 239 -37.62 10.05 -24.82
N PRO A 240 -38.50 10.97 -24.36
CA PRO A 240 -38.07 12.16 -23.64
C PRO A 240 -37.62 11.81 -22.23
N PHE A 241 -36.65 12.54 -21.71
CA PHE A 241 -36.20 12.46 -20.31
C PHE A 241 -35.80 13.84 -19.80
N TRP A 242 -35.88 14.03 -18.48
CA TRP A 242 -35.49 15.28 -17.82
C TRP A 242 -33.98 15.32 -17.58
N SER A 243 -33.37 16.48 -17.81
CA SER A 243 -31.97 16.76 -17.49
C SER A 243 -31.85 18.08 -16.76
N VAL A 244 -31.03 18.11 -15.73
CA VAL A 244 -30.59 19.34 -15.05
C VAL A 244 -29.83 20.23 -16.03
N THR A 245 -30.12 21.54 -16.01
CA THR A 245 -29.41 22.57 -16.78
C THR A 245 -28.21 23.10 -15.99
N GLU A 246 -27.35 23.90 -16.62
CA GLU A 246 -26.23 24.55 -15.92
C GLU A 246 -26.70 25.37 -14.71
N LYS A 247 -27.81 26.11 -14.86
CA LYS A 247 -28.47 26.83 -13.75
C LYS A 247 -28.98 25.88 -12.65
N GLY A 248 -29.48 24.71 -13.02
CA GLY A 248 -29.96 23.70 -12.07
C GLY A 248 -28.87 22.97 -11.31
N LEU A 249 -27.61 22.98 -11.79
CA LEU A 249 -26.51 22.25 -11.14
C LEU A 249 -26.17 22.77 -9.74
N GLN A 250 -26.52 24.01 -9.44
CA GLN A 250 -26.38 24.60 -8.11
C GLN A 250 -27.27 23.88 -7.07
N TYR A 251 -28.39 23.31 -7.50
CA TYR A 251 -29.38 22.71 -6.61
C TYR A 251 -29.45 21.18 -6.72
N GLY A 252 -28.80 20.60 -7.72
CA GLY A 252 -28.90 19.17 -7.99
C GLY A 252 -27.97 18.67 -9.09
N LYS A 253 -28.12 17.40 -9.46
CA LYS A 253 -27.32 16.74 -10.48
C LYS A 253 -28.09 15.64 -11.21
N ASN A 254 -27.59 15.25 -12.38
CA ASN A 254 -28.12 14.09 -13.11
C ASN A 254 -27.42 12.83 -12.59
N LEU A 255 -28.19 11.85 -12.10
CA LEU A 255 -27.68 10.55 -11.71
C LEU A 255 -28.03 9.50 -12.76
N THR A 256 -27.07 8.64 -13.07
CA THR A 256 -27.28 7.49 -13.94
C THR A 256 -27.62 6.26 -13.09
N SER A 257 -28.66 5.51 -13.47
CA SER A 257 -29.02 4.26 -12.79
C SER A 257 -27.93 3.20 -12.98
N PRO A 258 -27.47 2.53 -11.90
CA PRO A 258 -26.53 1.42 -12.02
C PRO A 258 -27.08 0.23 -12.82
N GLN A 259 -28.40 0.04 -12.79
CA GLN A 259 -29.10 -1.06 -13.46
C GLN A 259 -29.40 -0.73 -14.93
N CYS A 260 -29.53 0.57 -15.23
CA CYS A 260 -29.84 1.08 -16.57
C CYS A 260 -28.89 2.24 -16.90
N PRO A 261 -27.67 1.99 -17.41
CA PRO A 261 -26.67 3.04 -17.65
C PRO A 261 -27.08 4.11 -18.67
N ARG A 262 -28.12 3.83 -19.48
CA ARG A 262 -28.70 4.78 -20.42
C ARG A 262 -29.76 5.69 -19.79
N GLU A 263 -30.09 5.44 -18.52
CA GLU A 263 -31.09 6.17 -17.78
C GLU A 263 -30.45 7.16 -16.81
N THR A 264 -30.53 8.43 -17.18
CA THR A 264 -30.25 9.57 -16.31
C THR A 264 -31.55 10.14 -15.73
N GLN A 265 -31.52 10.49 -14.44
CA GLN A 265 -32.62 11.13 -13.71
C GLN A 265 -32.10 12.32 -12.89
N PRO A 266 -32.83 13.46 -12.85
CA PRO A 266 -32.52 14.58 -11.97
C PRO A 266 -32.71 14.23 -10.50
N HIS A 267 -31.70 14.54 -9.70
CA HIS A 267 -31.67 14.45 -8.25
C HIS A 267 -31.29 15.82 -7.66
N TRP A 268 -31.86 16.17 -6.51
CA TRP A 268 -31.66 17.48 -5.88
C TRP A 268 -31.00 17.32 -4.52
N TYR A 269 -30.14 18.28 -4.16
CA TYR A 269 -29.48 18.32 -2.85
C TYR A 269 -30.52 18.52 -1.75
N VAL A 270 -30.47 17.68 -0.72
CA VAL A 270 -31.45 17.72 0.38
C VAL A 270 -31.47 19.09 1.04
N ASP A 271 -30.30 19.69 1.27
CA ASP A 271 -30.14 20.94 2.01
C ASP A 271 -30.61 22.17 1.22
N HIS A 272 -30.53 22.13 -0.11
CA HIS A 272 -30.94 23.24 -1.00
C HIS A 272 -32.36 23.07 -1.57
N PHE A 273 -33.04 21.97 -1.26
CA PHE A 273 -34.32 21.64 -1.88
C PHE A 273 -35.44 22.64 -1.54
N LEU A 274 -35.52 23.10 -0.28
CA LEU A 274 -36.55 24.04 0.14
C LEU A 274 -36.37 25.42 -0.51
N GLU A 275 -35.13 25.85 -0.71
CA GLU A 275 -34.82 27.07 -1.46
C GLU A 275 -35.26 26.94 -2.92
N LEU A 276 -34.89 25.83 -3.57
CA LEU A 276 -35.31 25.52 -4.94
C LEU A 276 -36.84 25.50 -5.07
N ALA A 277 -37.54 24.89 -4.12
CA ALA A 277 -39.00 24.80 -4.12
C ALA A 277 -39.67 26.18 -3.96
N LYS A 278 -39.09 27.08 -3.17
CA LYS A 278 -39.55 28.49 -3.09
C LYS A 278 -39.33 29.22 -4.40
N LEU A 279 -38.17 29.04 -5.05
CA LEU A 279 -37.85 29.69 -6.33
C LEU A 279 -38.81 29.31 -7.46
N VAL A 280 -39.43 28.12 -7.40
CA VAL A 280 -40.43 27.67 -8.38
C VAL A 280 -41.88 27.81 -7.88
N GLY A 281 -42.09 28.46 -6.73
CA GLY A 281 -43.42 28.72 -6.16
C GLY A 281 -44.18 27.46 -5.73
N LYS A 282 -43.47 26.47 -5.18
CA LYS A 282 -44.03 25.18 -4.75
C LYS A 282 -43.84 24.88 -3.25
N ALA A 283 -43.12 25.72 -2.52
CA ALA A 283 -42.96 25.67 -1.05
C ALA A 283 -43.46 26.94 -0.39
#